data_AF-A0A8S9W9H2-F1
#
_entry.id   AF-A0A8S9W9H2-F1
#
_cell.length_a   1.000
_cell.length_b   1.000
_cell.length_c   1.000
_cell.angle_alpha   90.00
_cell.angle_beta   90.00
_cell.angle_gamma   90.00
#
_symmetry.space_group_name_H-M   'P 1'
#
loop_
_entity.id
_entity.type
_entity.pdbx_description
1 polymer ?
#
loop_
_entity_poly.entity_id
_entity_poly.type
_entity_poly.pdbx_seq_one_letter_code
_entity_poly.pdbx_strand_id
1 'polypeptide(L)'
;MEGDIKGCFDNINHEWLLNNIPMDKSILKQFLKAGFVYNRHLNPTIAGTPQGGIISPILANMTLDGMEEAIASRYHVGKNGEIDKRRYNFHKVNFARYADDFVVTADSEETAKDLAEVVKEFLKERGLELSDEKTYITHIDDGFDFLGWNFRKYNGKLLIKPSKKSIEKVTRKISDVIKKAKAWKQENLINVLNPIITGWSNYHRSVVSKKVFYNPDYRM
;
A
#
# COMPACT_ATOMS: atom_id res chain seq x y z
N MET A 1 -10.31 7.87 2.56
CA MET A 1 -10.54 6.45 2.24
C MET A 1 -9.19 5.77 2.13
N GLU A 2 -8.96 4.77 2.96
CA GLU A 2 -7.87 3.81 2.84
C GLU A 2 -8.40 2.61 2.04
N GLY A 3 -7.65 2.11 1.06
CA GLY A 3 -8.05 0.99 0.23
C GLY A 3 -6.91 -0.02 0.05
N ASP A 4 -7.29 -1.29 0.11
CA ASP A 4 -6.41 -2.46 -0.11
C ASP A 4 -7.12 -3.40 -1.10
N ILE A 5 -6.35 -3.99 -2.01
CA ILE A 5 -6.87 -4.84 -3.09
C ILE A 5 -6.76 -6.29 -2.67
N LYS A 6 -7.90 -7.00 -2.69
CA LYS A 6 -7.97 -8.39 -2.25
C LYS A 6 -7.25 -9.30 -3.25
N GLY A 7 -6.12 -9.87 -2.81
CA GLY A 7 -5.36 -10.83 -3.62
C GLY A 7 -4.89 -10.23 -4.93
N CYS A 8 -4.33 -9.01 -4.89
CA CYS A 8 -3.91 -8.26 -6.08
C CYS A 8 -3.02 -9.09 -7.02
N PHE A 9 -2.18 -9.99 -6.51
CA PHE A 9 -1.34 -10.83 -7.37
C PHE A 9 -2.04 -12.11 -7.84
N ASP A 10 -3.07 -12.59 -7.14
CA ASP A 10 -3.66 -13.91 -7.39
C ASP A 10 -4.94 -13.83 -8.23
N ASN A 11 -5.58 -12.66 -8.31
CA ASN A 11 -6.90 -12.52 -8.91
C ASN A 11 -6.91 -11.77 -10.26
N ILE A 12 -5.78 -11.25 -10.74
CA ILE A 12 -5.77 -10.47 -11.98
C ILE A 12 -6.20 -11.35 -13.17
N ASN A 13 -7.12 -10.83 -13.97
CA ASN A 13 -7.60 -11.48 -15.18
C ASN A 13 -6.47 -11.57 -16.24
N HIS A 14 -6.15 -12.80 -16.65
CA HIS A 14 -5.11 -13.07 -17.66
C HIS A 14 -5.43 -12.50 -19.04
N GLU A 15 -6.70 -12.49 -19.44
CA GLU A 15 -7.10 -11.90 -20.73
C GLU A 15 -6.90 -10.39 -20.74
N TRP A 16 -7.21 -9.73 -19.62
CA TRP A 16 -6.96 -8.30 -19.46
C TRP A 16 -5.46 -8.00 -19.57
N LEU A 17 -4.61 -8.77 -18.88
CA LEU A 17 -3.15 -8.62 -18.96
C LEU A 17 -2.64 -8.78 -20.39
N LEU A 18 -3.10 -9.81 -21.12
CA LEU A 18 -2.65 -10.09 -22.48
C LEU A 18 -3.09 -9.03 -23.51
N ASN A 19 -4.18 -8.33 -23.24
CA ASN A 19 -4.71 -7.29 -24.12
C ASN A 19 -4.11 -5.92 -23.84
N ASN A 20 -3.79 -5.62 -22.57
CA ASN A 20 -3.42 -4.27 -22.14
C ASN A 20 -1.92 -4.10 -21.84
N ILE A 21 -1.17 -5.19 -21.62
CA ILE A 21 0.27 -5.09 -21.34
C ILE A 21 1.07 -5.08 -22.65
N PRO A 22 1.89 -4.03 -22.90
CA PRO A 22 2.75 -3.92 -24.07
C PRO A 22 3.99 -4.82 -23.94
N MET A 23 3.77 -6.14 -23.92
CA MET A 23 4.80 -7.18 -23.90
C MET A 23 4.48 -8.25 -24.95
N ASP A 24 5.49 -9.01 -25.37
CA ASP A 24 5.29 -10.20 -26.18
C ASP A 24 4.28 -11.15 -25.50
N LYS A 25 3.15 -11.38 -26.17
CA LYS A 25 2.03 -12.16 -25.65
C LYS A 25 2.39 -13.64 -25.44
N SER A 26 3.33 -14.18 -26.21
CA SER A 26 3.78 -15.56 -26.06
C SER A 26 4.62 -15.74 -24.80
N ILE A 27 5.48 -14.76 -24.50
CA ILE A 27 6.30 -14.72 -23.30
C ILE A 27 5.41 -14.48 -22.07
N LEU A 28 4.48 -13.52 -22.14
CA LEU A 28 3.55 -13.23 -21.06
C LEU A 28 2.67 -14.45 -20.74
N LYS A 29 2.14 -15.16 -21.74
CA LYS A 29 1.40 -16.41 -21.53
C LYS A 29 2.22 -17.48 -20.81
N GLN A 30 3.50 -17.61 -21.13
CA GLN A 30 4.39 -18.56 -20.46
C GLN A 30 4.60 -18.16 -19.00
N PHE A 31 4.83 -16.87 -18.71
CA PHE A 31 4.95 -16.39 -17.33
C PHE A 31 3.68 -16.60 -16.51
N LEU A 32 2.50 -16.35 -17.10
CA LEU A 32 1.22 -16.55 -16.41
C LEU A 32 0.92 -18.04 -16.17
N LYS A 33 1.36 -18.92 -17.06
CA LYS A 33 1.18 -20.38 -16.93
C LYS A 33 2.27 -21.08 -16.12
N ALA A 34 3.40 -20.41 -15.85
CA ALA A 34 4.58 -21.02 -15.22
C ALA A 34 4.31 -21.53 -13.79
N GLY A 35 3.18 -21.17 -13.19
CA GLY A 35 2.86 -21.60 -11.83
C GLY A 35 3.79 -20.96 -10.80
N PHE A 36 3.71 -21.44 -9.57
CA PHE A 36 4.70 -21.14 -8.54
C PHE A 36 5.05 -22.40 -7.76
N VAL A 37 6.30 -22.45 -7.28
CA VAL A 37 6.76 -23.55 -6.41
C VAL A 37 6.60 -23.11 -4.97
N TYR A 38 5.76 -23.82 -4.21
CA TYR A 38 5.60 -23.63 -2.78
C TYR A 38 5.71 -24.97 -2.05
N ASN A 39 6.51 -25.02 -0.99
CA ASN A 39 6.80 -26.26 -0.25
C ASN A 39 7.19 -27.45 -1.16
N ARG A 40 8.03 -27.20 -2.18
CA ARG A 40 8.48 -28.18 -3.19
C ARG A 40 7.38 -28.78 -4.08
N HIS A 41 6.18 -28.20 -4.09
CA HIS A 41 5.12 -28.55 -5.03
C HIS A 41 4.93 -27.45 -6.07
N LEU A 42 4.80 -27.83 -7.34
CA LEU A 42 4.44 -26.93 -8.44
C LEU A 42 2.92 -26.75 -8.42
N ASN A 43 2.47 -25.53 -8.12
CA ASN A 43 1.05 -25.17 -8.15
C ASN A 43 0.75 -24.42 -9.44
N PRO A 44 -0.23 -24.87 -10.26
CA PRO A 44 -0.64 -24.13 -11.44
C PRO A 44 -1.32 -22.82 -11.05
N THR A 45 -1.03 -21.75 -11.77
CA THR A 45 -1.66 -20.44 -11.58
C THR A 45 -2.91 -20.37 -12.47
N ILE A 46 -4.10 -20.46 -11.86
CA ILE A 46 -5.40 -20.43 -12.57
C ILE A 46 -5.87 -18.98 -12.80
N ALA A 47 -5.46 -18.06 -11.93
CA ALA A 47 -5.65 -16.61 -12.05
C ALA A 47 -4.44 -15.90 -11.43
N GLY A 48 -4.21 -14.64 -11.81
CA GLY A 48 -3.11 -13.83 -11.26
C GLY A 48 -1.71 -14.12 -11.83
N THR A 49 -0.71 -13.48 -11.25
CA THR A 49 0.71 -13.61 -11.58
C THR A 49 1.43 -14.42 -10.50
N PRO A 50 2.40 -15.28 -10.82
CA PRO A 50 3.12 -16.07 -9.81
C PRO A 50 3.69 -15.19 -8.69
N GLN A 51 3.23 -15.38 -7.44
CA GLN A 51 3.82 -14.70 -6.29
C GLN A 51 5.28 -15.16 -6.12
N GLY A 52 6.23 -14.24 -6.33
CA GLY A 52 7.67 -14.53 -6.31
C GLY A 52 8.36 -14.48 -7.68
N GLY A 53 7.62 -14.30 -8.78
CA GLY A 53 8.19 -13.91 -10.07
C GLY A 53 8.67 -12.45 -10.02
N ILE A 54 9.90 -12.18 -10.48
CA ILE A 54 10.47 -10.81 -10.55
C ILE A 54 9.57 -9.87 -11.36
N ILE A 55 8.82 -10.41 -12.31
CA ILE A 55 7.91 -9.66 -13.20
C ILE A 55 6.57 -9.30 -12.54
N SER A 56 6.13 -10.05 -11.52
CA SER A 56 4.79 -9.91 -10.93
C SER A 56 4.50 -8.51 -10.34
N PRO A 57 5.43 -7.86 -9.61
CA PRO A 57 5.24 -6.47 -9.16
C PRO A 57 5.06 -5.46 -10.30
N ILE A 58 5.71 -5.69 -11.44
CA ILE A 58 5.59 -4.82 -12.61
C ILE A 58 4.21 -4.99 -13.24
N LEU A 59 3.77 -6.24 -13.45
CA LEU A 59 2.45 -6.53 -14.02
C LEU A 59 1.33 -5.97 -13.12
N ALA A 60 1.44 -6.11 -11.80
CA ALA A 60 0.48 -5.53 -10.86
C ALA A 60 0.46 -3.99 -10.96
N ASN A 61 1.62 -3.34 -11.00
CA ASN A 61 1.69 -1.88 -11.15
C ASN A 61 1.09 -1.39 -12.48
N MET A 62 1.33 -2.10 -13.59
CA MET A 62 0.75 -1.77 -14.89
C MET A 62 -0.76 -2.02 -14.91
N THR A 63 -1.25 -3.01 -14.17
CA THR A 63 -2.68 -3.31 -14.06
C THR A 63 -3.42 -2.19 -13.32
N LEU A 64 -2.82 -1.67 -12.25
CA LEU A 64 -3.37 -0.59 -11.45
C LEU A 64 -3.10 0.81 -12.04
N ASP A 65 -2.33 0.88 -13.12
CA ASP A 65 -2.10 2.12 -13.82
C ASP A 65 -3.38 2.58 -14.54
N GLY A 66 -3.69 3.87 -14.43
CA GLY A 66 -4.96 4.45 -14.87
C GLY A 66 -6.03 4.62 -13.77
N MET A 67 -5.81 4.11 -12.55
CA MET A 67 -6.74 4.36 -11.43
C MET A 67 -6.84 5.85 -11.10
N GLU A 68 -5.70 6.55 -11.12
CA GLU A 68 -5.66 8.00 -10.92
C GLU A 68 -6.42 8.75 -12.03
N GLU A 69 -6.33 8.26 -13.27
CA GLU A 69 -7.02 8.84 -14.42
C GLU A 69 -8.54 8.63 -14.34
N ALA A 70 -8.98 7.45 -13.88
CA ALA A 70 -10.40 7.17 -13.63
C ALA A 70 -10.99 8.11 -12.57
N ILE A 71 -10.24 8.37 -11.49
CA ILE A 71 -10.62 9.34 -10.46
C ILE A 71 -10.65 10.76 -11.03
N ALA A 72 -9.62 11.15 -11.79
CA ALA A 72 -9.50 12.48 -12.37
C ALA A 72 -10.59 12.77 -13.41
N SER A 73 -10.99 11.76 -14.19
CA SER A 73 -12.07 11.83 -15.18
C SER A 73 -13.45 12.07 -14.56
N ARG A 74 -13.62 11.88 -13.25
CA ARG A 74 -14.87 12.17 -12.54
C ARG A 74 -14.82 13.47 -11.74
N TYR A 75 -13.67 13.77 -11.13
CA TYR A 75 -13.56 14.85 -10.15
C TYR A 75 -12.65 16.02 -10.53
N HIS A 76 -11.85 15.89 -11.59
CA HIS A 76 -10.93 16.94 -12.06
C HIS A 76 -11.29 17.46 -13.46
N VAL A 77 -12.55 17.28 -13.88
CA VAL A 77 -13.03 17.70 -15.20
C VAL A 77 -13.64 19.09 -15.14
N GLY A 78 -13.13 20.00 -15.97
CA GLY A 78 -13.69 21.33 -16.18
C GLY A 78 -14.95 21.32 -17.04
N LYS A 79 -15.67 22.44 -17.08
CA LYS A 79 -16.90 22.59 -17.91
C LYS A 79 -16.69 22.34 -19.41
N ASN A 80 -15.44 22.40 -19.87
CA ASN A 80 -15.06 22.23 -21.27
C ASN A 80 -14.57 20.79 -21.59
N GLY A 81 -14.61 19.87 -20.61
CA GLY A 81 -14.08 18.51 -20.75
C GLY A 81 -12.57 18.38 -20.51
N GLU A 82 -11.86 19.47 -20.20
CA GLU A 82 -10.44 19.44 -19.85
C GLU A 82 -10.22 18.85 -18.45
N ILE A 83 -9.31 17.89 -18.33
CA ILE A 83 -8.89 17.32 -17.06
C ILE A 83 -7.69 18.12 -16.53
N ASP A 84 -7.87 18.83 -15.42
CA ASP A 84 -6.80 19.55 -14.73
C ASP A 84 -6.88 19.33 -13.22
N LYS A 85 -5.99 18.47 -12.72
CA LYS A 85 -5.89 18.05 -11.31
C LYS A 85 -5.58 19.20 -10.35
N ARG A 86 -4.99 20.31 -10.84
CA ARG A 86 -4.68 21.49 -10.00
C ARG A 86 -5.81 22.50 -10.01
N ARG A 87 -6.43 22.71 -11.17
CA ARG A 87 -7.44 23.75 -11.36
C ARG A 87 -8.84 23.33 -10.92
N TYR A 88 -9.18 22.05 -11.08
CA TYR A 88 -10.53 21.54 -10.84
C TYR A 88 -10.59 20.62 -9.61
N ASN A 89 -9.81 20.89 -8.56
CA ASN A 89 -9.82 20.09 -7.32
C ASN A 89 -10.75 20.66 -6.24
N PHE A 90 -12.02 20.90 -6.58
CA PHE A 90 -12.99 21.49 -5.65
C PHE A 90 -13.28 20.59 -4.45
N HIS A 91 -13.32 19.27 -4.68
CA HIS A 91 -13.60 18.26 -3.68
C HIS A 91 -12.37 17.77 -2.90
N LYS A 92 -11.21 18.44 -3.07
CA LYS A 92 -9.94 18.09 -2.43
C LYS A 92 -9.57 16.61 -2.61
N VAL A 93 -9.89 16.07 -3.79
CA VAL A 93 -9.59 14.69 -4.17
C VAL A 93 -8.12 14.60 -4.56
N ASN A 94 -7.37 13.80 -3.79
CA ASN A 94 -6.00 13.43 -4.10
C ASN A 94 -5.83 11.94 -3.91
N PHE A 95 -5.10 11.32 -4.84
CA PHE A 95 -4.82 9.90 -4.86
C PHE A 95 -3.34 9.65 -4.58
N ALA A 96 -3.05 8.72 -3.68
CA ALA A 96 -1.70 8.24 -3.42
C ALA A 96 -1.73 6.72 -3.38
N ARG A 97 -0.90 6.06 -4.20
CA ARG A 97 -0.80 4.60 -4.26
C ARG A 97 0.63 4.15 -4.01
N TYR A 98 0.77 3.03 -3.32
CA TYR A 98 2.01 2.31 -3.11
C TYR A 98 1.75 0.81 -3.29
N ALA A 99 2.12 0.27 -4.45
CA ALA A 99 1.76 -1.08 -4.86
C ALA A 99 0.23 -1.31 -4.80
N ASP A 100 -0.24 -2.18 -3.92
CA ASP A 100 -1.64 -2.56 -3.67
C ASP A 100 -2.33 -1.69 -2.62
N ASP A 101 -1.58 -1.03 -1.75
CA ASP A 101 -2.09 -0.07 -0.76
C ASP A 101 -2.29 1.30 -1.40
N PHE A 102 -3.45 1.92 -1.20
CA PHE A 102 -3.69 3.28 -1.66
C PHE A 102 -4.58 4.09 -0.70
N VAL A 103 -4.48 5.41 -0.81
CA VAL A 103 -5.28 6.37 -0.05
C VAL A 103 -5.86 7.39 -1.01
N VAL A 104 -7.16 7.62 -0.86
CA VAL A 104 -7.89 8.69 -1.53
C VAL A 104 -8.39 9.68 -0.48
N THR A 105 -8.06 10.95 -0.66
CA THR A 105 -8.59 12.05 0.16
C THR A 105 -9.83 12.63 -0.50
N ALA A 106 -10.73 13.19 0.30
CA ALA A 106 -11.94 13.88 -0.15
C ALA A 106 -12.35 14.93 0.89
N ASP A 107 -13.20 15.88 0.49
CA ASP A 107 -13.78 16.90 1.36
C ASP A 107 -14.96 16.39 2.20
N SER A 108 -15.67 15.36 1.74
CA SER A 108 -16.83 14.78 2.40
C SER A 108 -16.85 13.25 2.39
N GLU A 109 -17.61 12.65 3.30
CA GLU A 109 -17.83 11.20 3.34
C GLU A 109 -18.60 10.71 2.11
N GLU A 110 -19.54 11.50 1.59
CA GLU A 110 -20.30 11.16 0.39
C GLU A 110 -19.41 11.06 -0.84
N THR A 111 -18.50 12.03 -1.04
CA THR A 111 -17.48 11.99 -2.09
C THR A 111 -16.55 10.79 -1.91
N ALA A 112 -16.15 10.47 -0.68
CA ALA A 112 -15.32 9.30 -0.42
C ALA A 112 -16.04 7.98 -0.78
N LYS A 113 -17.35 7.88 -0.57
CA LYS A 113 -18.16 6.72 -0.96
C LYS A 113 -18.29 6.61 -2.49
N ASP A 114 -18.54 7.71 -3.19
CA ASP A 114 -18.60 7.71 -4.66
C ASP A 114 -17.23 7.32 -5.27
N LEU A 115 -16.13 7.82 -4.71
CA LEU A 115 -14.77 7.43 -5.09
C LEU A 115 -14.52 5.93 -4.88
N ALA A 116 -15.06 5.34 -3.81
CA ALA A 116 -14.96 3.91 -3.58
C ALA A 116 -15.64 3.12 -4.70
N GLU A 117 -16.83 3.54 -5.15
CA GLU A 117 -17.54 2.89 -6.25
C GLU A 117 -16.80 3.03 -7.59
N VAL A 118 -16.22 4.20 -7.88
CA VAL A 118 -15.37 4.41 -9.08
C VAL A 118 -14.18 3.44 -9.08
N VAL A 119 -13.52 3.28 -7.94
CA VAL A 119 -12.39 2.36 -7.80
C VAL A 119 -12.85 0.91 -7.93
N LYS A 120 -14.03 0.55 -7.40
CA LYS A 120 -14.61 -0.80 -7.57
C LYS A 120 -14.88 -1.09 -9.05
N GLU A 121 -15.49 -0.17 -9.79
CA GLU A 121 -15.75 -0.32 -11.22
C GLU A 121 -14.46 -0.51 -12.01
N PHE A 122 -13.45 0.34 -11.74
CA PHE A 122 -12.13 0.23 -12.37
C PHE A 122 -11.46 -1.13 -12.13
N LEU A 123 -11.53 -1.64 -10.91
CA LEU A 123 -10.93 -2.92 -10.53
C LEU A 123 -11.70 -4.11 -11.12
N LYS A 124 -13.03 -4.02 -11.21
CA LYS A 124 -13.90 -5.08 -11.73
C LYS A 124 -13.54 -5.44 -13.18
N GLU A 125 -13.24 -4.46 -14.02
CA GLU A 125 -12.78 -4.70 -15.40
C GLU A 125 -11.50 -5.54 -15.48
N ARG A 126 -10.65 -5.43 -14.46
CA ARG A 126 -9.35 -6.12 -14.33
C ARG A 126 -9.47 -7.47 -13.60
N GLY A 127 -10.67 -7.84 -13.16
CA GLY A 127 -10.93 -9.03 -12.34
C GLY A 127 -10.49 -8.88 -10.87
N LEU A 128 -10.28 -7.64 -10.41
CA LEU A 128 -9.86 -7.34 -9.05
C LEU A 128 -11.03 -6.86 -8.20
N GLU A 129 -10.93 -7.07 -6.90
CA GLU A 129 -11.93 -6.65 -5.92
C GLU A 129 -11.27 -5.84 -4.80
N LEU A 130 -11.99 -4.84 -4.28
CA LEU A 130 -11.58 -4.15 -3.06
C LEU A 130 -11.80 -5.04 -1.84
N SER A 131 -10.87 -4.96 -0.89
CA SER A 131 -11.05 -5.60 0.40
C SER A 131 -11.94 -4.73 1.27
N ASP A 132 -13.25 -5.01 1.30
CA ASP A 132 -14.21 -4.27 2.14
C ASP A 132 -13.80 -4.30 3.62
N GLU A 133 -13.18 -5.38 4.08
CA GLU A 133 -12.68 -5.54 5.46
C GLU A 133 -11.48 -4.65 5.80
N LYS A 134 -10.75 -4.16 4.81
CA LYS A 134 -9.57 -3.29 5.00
C LYS A 134 -9.80 -1.88 4.49
N THR A 135 -10.90 -1.66 3.78
CA THR A 135 -11.25 -0.38 3.19
C THR A 135 -12.04 0.43 4.21
N TYR A 136 -11.47 1.54 4.67
CA TYR A 136 -12.09 2.38 5.69
C TYR A 136 -12.18 3.83 5.24
N ILE A 137 -13.29 4.48 5.57
CA ILE A 137 -13.45 5.92 5.43
C ILE A 137 -13.29 6.52 6.82
N THR A 138 -12.15 7.16 7.04
CA THR A 138 -11.74 7.75 8.32
C THR A 138 -11.60 9.27 8.17
N HIS A 139 -11.96 10.01 9.23
CA HIS A 139 -11.73 11.45 9.28
C HIS A 139 -10.27 11.74 9.69
N ILE A 140 -9.68 12.80 9.15
CA ILE A 140 -8.26 13.14 9.39
C ILE A 140 -7.94 13.46 10.86
N ASP A 141 -8.95 13.87 11.64
CA ASP A 141 -8.79 14.19 13.06
C ASP A 141 -8.73 12.92 13.94
N ASP A 142 -9.35 11.83 13.49
CA ASP A 142 -9.20 10.50 14.11
C ASP A 142 -7.87 9.87 13.70
N GLY A 143 -7.47 10.15 12.45
CA GLY A 143 -6.22 9.76 11.85
C GLY A 143 -6.26 8.37 11.22
N PHE A 144 -5.33 8.13 10.31
CA PHE A 144 -5.24 6.90 9.54
C PHE A 144 -3.81 6.38 9.43
N ASP A 145 -3.65 5.07 9.19
CA ASP A 145 -2.35 4.43 9.09
C ASP A 145 -2.04 4.08 7.62
N PHE A 146 -0.99 4.66 7.06
CA PHE A 146 -0.53 4.37 5.71
C PHE A 146 0.99 4.18 5.69
N LEU A 147 1.46 3.07 5.09
CA LEU A 147 2.89 2.69 5.00
C LEU A 147 3.64 2.74 6.35
N GLY A 148 2.98 2.34 7.44
CA GLY A 148 3.57 2.35 8.78
C GLY A 148 3.71 3.75 9.41
N TRP A 149 3.08 4.77 8.82
CA TRP A 149 2.92 6.10 9.39
C TRP A 149 1.45 6.37 9.72
N ASN A 150 1.22 7.00 10.87
CA ASN A 150 -0.06 7.54 11.28
C ASN A 150 -0.15 9.00 10.86
N PHE A 151 -1.13 9.32 10.03
CA PHE A 151 -1.47 10.67 9.59
C PHE A 151 -2.65 11.15 10.43
N ARG A 152 -2.43 12.15 11.28
CA ARG A 152 -3.50 12.70 12.11
C ARG A 152 -3.38 14.20 12.27
N LYS A 153 -4.51 14.89 12.18
CA LYS A 153 -4.60 16.33 12.40
C LYS A 153 -4.95 16.59 13.87
N TYR A 154 -4.14 17.41 14.51
CA TYR A 154 -4.31 17.83 15.91
C TYR A 154 -4.49 19.34 15.93
N ASN A 155 -5.66 19.82 16.34
CA ASN A 155 -5.97 21.26 16.47
C ASN A 155 -5.54 22.07 15.23
N GLY A 156 -5.90 21.60 14.03
CA GLY A 156 -5.54 22.29 12.78
C GLY A 156 -4.21 21.87 12.16
N LYS A 157 -3.30 21.22 12.91
CA LYS A 157 -1.95 20.85 12.45
C LYS A 157 -1.83 19.36 12.11
N LEU A 158 -1.46 19.04 10.89
CA LEU A 158 -1.14 17.66 10.49
C LEU A 158 0.19 17.22 11.10
N LEU A 159 0.16 16.10 11.84
CA LEU A 159 1.35 15.43 12.34
C LEU A 159 1.41 14.02 11.78
N ILE A 160 2.52 13.70 11.14
CA ILE A 160 2.81 12.36 10.63
C ILE A 160 3.76 11.70 11.64
N LYS A 161 3.34 10.59 12.25
CA LYS A 161 4.11 9.84 13.26
C LYS A 161 4.28 8.39 12.81
N PRO A 162 5.27 7.63 13.29
CA PRO A 162 5.25 6.17 13.13
C PRO A 162 3.95 5.58 13.73
N SER A 163 3.32 4.64 13.03
CA SER A 163 2.09 4.00 13.53
C SER A 163 2.37 3.13 14.75
N LYS A 164 1.36 2.94 15.61
CA LYS A 164 1.48 2.07 16.79
C LYS A 164 1.90 0.65 16.38
N LYS A 165 1.32 0.14 15.29
CA LYS A 165 1.67 -1.18 14.70
C LYS A 165 3.14 -1.26 14.26
N SER A 166 3.68 -0.22 13.63
CA SER A 166 5.10 -0.18 13.20
C SER A 166 6.04 -0.21 14.41
N ILE A 167 5.74 0.60 15.44
CA ILE A 167 6.50 0.65 16.69
C ILE A 167 6.46 -0.71 17.39
N GLU A 168 5.29 -1.32 17.53
CA GLU A 168 5.17 -2.65 18.13
C GLU A 168 5.95 -3.71 17.35
N LYS A 169 5.94 -3.66 16.01
CA LYS A 169 6.66 -4.61 15.17
C LYS A 169 8.17 -4.53 15.38
N VAL A 170 8.75 -3.32 15.43
CA VAL A 170 10.19 -3.15 15.70
C VAL A 170 10.54 -3.54 17.14
N THR A 171 9.71 -3.18 18.12
CA THR A 171 9.92 -3.53 19.54
C THR A 171 9.86 -5.04 19.76
N ARG A 172 8.88 -5.73 19.14
CA ARG A 172 8.79 -7.20 19.18
C ARG A 172 10.04 -7.83 18.55
N LYS A 173 10.47 -7.35 17.38
CA LYS A 173 11.68 -7.84 16.72
C LYS A 173 12.93 -7.69 17.59
N ILE A 174 13.10 -6.54 18.24
CA ILE A 174 14.21 -6.29 19.18
C ILE A 174 14.11 -7.23 20.39
N SER A 175 12.94 -7.34 21.00
CA SER A 175 12.68 -8.27 22.12
C SER A 175 13.03 -9.72 21.74
N ASP A 176 12.63 -10.17 20.55
CA ASP A 176 12.89 -11.54 20.08
C ASP A 176 14.38 -11.79 19.83
N VAL A 177 15.11 -10.80 19.30
CA VAL A 177 16.57 -10.87 19.17
C VAL A 177 17.21 -10.99 20.55
N ILE A 178 16.82 -10.16 21.52
CA ILE A 178 17.35 -10.20 22.89
C ILE A 178 17.05 -11.55 23.55
N LYS A 179 15.84 -12.09 23.38
CA LYS A 179 15.45 -13.41 23.94
C LYS A 179 16.28 -14.55 23.35
N LYS A 180 16.65 -14.50 22.07
CA LYS A 180 17.51 -15.49 21.40
C LYS A 180 18.98 -15.32 21.75
N ALA A 181 19.40 -14.11 22.09
CA ALA A 181 20.78 -13.74 22.36
C ALA A 181 21.22 -13.92 23.83
N LYS A 182 20.46 -14.65 24.66
CA LYS A 182 20.76 -14.83 26.10
C LYS A 182 22.17 -15.36 26.40
N ALA A 183 22.74 -16.16 25.50
CA ALA A 183 24.09 -16.72 25.62
C ALA A 183 25.13 -16.03 24.71
N TRP A 184 24.78 -14.89 24.11
CA TRP A 184 25.67 -14.19 23.18
C TRP A 184 26.60 -13.23 23.92
N LYS A 185 27.77 -13.00 23.34
CA LYS A 185 28.62 -11.88 23.74
C LYS A 185 27.91 -10.55 23.44
N GLN A 186 28.12 -9.56 24.30
CA GLN A 186 27.52 -8.23 24.17
C GLN A 186 27.80 -7.60 22.79
N GLU A 187 29.03 -7.74 22.28
CA GLU A 187 29.42 -7.22 20.96
C GLU A 187 28.57 -7.81 19.82
N ASN A 188 28.30 -9.12 19.87
CA ASN A 188 27.47 -9.79 18.86
C ASN A 188 26.03 -9.32 18.92
N LEU A 189 25.50 -9.07 20.12
CA LEU A 189 24.17 -8.51 20.30
C LEU A 189 24.09 -7.08 19.72
N ILE A 190 25.08 -6.22 20.01
CA ILE A 190 25.14 -4.86 19.46
C ILE A 190 25.20 -4.89 17.93
N ASN A 191 26.03 -5.76 17.35
CA ASN A 191 26.18 -5.87 15.90
C ASN A 191 24.90 -6.30 15.18
N VAL A 192 24.02 -7.07 15.85
CA VAL A 192 22.72 -7.48 15.28
C VAL A 192 21.64 -6.43 15.51
N LEU A 193 21.65 -5.74 16.66
CA LEU A 193 20.66 -4.70 16.97
C LEU A 193 20.90 -3.41 16.16
N ASN A 194 22.15 -3.01 15.96
CA ASN A 194 22.50 -1.75 15.29
C ASN A 194 21.88 -1.62 13.88
N PRO A 195 21.96 -2.61 12.98
CA PRO A 195 21.32 -2.53 11.66
C PRO A 195 19.80 -2.43 11.73
N ILE A 196 19.16 -3.09 12.71
CA ILE A 196 17.70 -3.04 12.89
C ILE A 196 17.28 -1.63 13.31
N ILE A 197 17.94 -1.06 14.31
CA ILE A 197 17.65 0.28 14.83
C ILE A 197 17.97 1.34 13.77
N THR A 198 19.09 1.19 13.06
CA THR A 198 19.52 2.13 12.01
C THR A 198 18.57 2.10 10.83
N GLY A 199 18.17 0.91 10.36
CA GLY A 199 17.20 0.76 9.28
C GLY A 199 15.85 1.38 9.62
N TRP A 200 15.36 1.14 10.84
CA TRP A 200 14.11 1.73 11.32
C TRP A 200 14.20 3.25 11.47
N SER A 201 15.32 3.76 11.99
CA SER A 201 15.58 5.20 12.12
C SER A 201 15.63 5.90 10.77
N ASN A 202 16.29 5.28 9.78
CA ASN A 202 16.36 5.80 8.41
C ASN A 202 14.98 5.84 7.75
N TYR A 203 14.17 4.78 7.92
CA TYR A 203 12.82 4.72 7.37
C TYR A 203 11.87 5.77 7.96
N HIS A 204 12.01 6.08 9.26
CA HIS A 204 11.18 7.07 9.95
C HIS A 204 11.84 8.46 10.13
N ARG A 205 12.93 8.74 9.42
CA ARG A 205 13.69 10.00 9.54
C ARG A 205 12.89 11.22 9.04
N SER A 206 12.02 11.02 8.04
CA SER A 206 11.24 12.08 7.40
C SER A 206 9.99 12.48 8.18
N VAL A 207 9.60 11.74 9.21
CA VAL A 207 8.35 11.95 9.97
C VAL A 207 8.63 12.51 11.37
N VAL A 208 7.57 12.93 12.08
CA VAL A 208 7.65 13.47 13.44
C VAL A 208 7.86 12.31 14.42
N SER A 209 9.11 11.86 14.52
CA SER A 209 9.51 10.67 15.25
C SER A 209 10.37 10.98 16.49
N LYS A 210 10.76 12.24 16.72
CA LYS A 210 11.63 12.64 17.85
C LYS A 210 11.14 12.12 19.20
N LYS A 211 9.84 12.28 19.53
CA LYS A 211 9.29 11.78 20.81
C LYS A 211 9.22 10.24 20.87
N VAL A 212 8.98 9.60 19.73
CA VAL A 212 8.90 8.13 19.62
C VAL A 212 10.29 7.48 19.73
N PHE A 213 11.33 8.12 19.18
CA PHE A 213 12.71 7.69 19.33
C PHE A 213 13.25 7.85 20.75
N TYR A 214 12.85 8.91 21.46
CA TYR A 214 13.27 9.14 22.84
C TYR A 214 12.55 8.26 23.86
N ASN A 215 11.33 7.82 23.55
CA ASN A 215 10.54 6.98 24.44
C ASN A 215 9.79 5.90 23.65
N PRO A 216 10.45 4.75 23.36
CA PRO A 216 9.77 3.59 22.79
C PRO A 216 8.70 3.00 23.72
N ASP A 217 8.69 3.40 25.01
CA ASP A 217 7.71 3.06 26.04
C ASP A 217 6.53 4.05 26.12
N TYR A 218 6.25 4.85 25.08
CA TYR A 218 4.96 5.54 24.97
C TYR A 218 3.82 4.53 24.66
N ARG A 219 3.68 3.53 25.53
CA ARG A 219 2.56 2.61 25.68
C ARG A 219 1.42 3.34 26.41
N MET A 220 0.80 4.33 25.77
CA MET A 220 -0.53 4.85 26.11
C MET A 220 -1.25 5.28 24.83
#